data_AF-A0A432MB40-F1
#
_entry.id   AF-A0A432MB40-F1
#
_cell.length_a   1.000
_cell.length_b   1.000
_cell.length_c   1.000
_cell.angle_alpha   90.00
_cell.angle_beta   90.00
_cell.angle_gamma   90.00
#
_symmetry.space_group_name_H-M   'P 1'
#
loop_
_entity.id
_entity.type
_entity.pdbx_description
1 polymer ?
#
loop_
_entity_poly.entity_id
_entity_poly.type
_entity_poly.pdbx_seq_one_letter_code
_entity_poly.pdbx_strand_id
1 'polypeptide(L)' 'MKLAVSYDADGTILTMFNPEKMRGADFTVHYVPSKGEKHEVLEVPKDLEAVPFTDLHKVARVNAKNGSARLERHH' A
#
# COMPACT_ATOMS: atom_id res chain seq x y z
N MET A 1 -4.62 10.91 -0.72
CA MET A 1 -3.44 10.64 0.15
C MET A 1 -2.54 9.58 -0.50
N LYS A 2 -1.27 9.44 -0.11
CA LYS A 2 -0.36 8.38 -0.60
C LYS A 2 -0.07 7.34 0.49
N LEU A 3 0.04 6.08 0.10
CA LEU A 3 0.42 4.97 0.97
C LEU A 3 1.60 4.23 0.37
N ALA A 4 2.59 3.92 1.20
CA ALA A 4 3.61 2.97 0.86
C ALA A 4 3.06 1.57 1.15
N VAL A 5 3.00 0.73 0.12
CA VAL A 5 2.34 -0.58 0.16
C VAL A 5 3.28 -1.65 -0.38
N SER A 6 3.37 -2.74 0.37
CA SER A 6 3.98 -3.97 -0.09
C SER A 6 2.90 -4.98 -0.45
N TYR A 7 3.09 -5.69 -1.56
CA TYR A 7 2.11 -6.64 -2.07
C TYR A 7 2.75 -7.81 -2.80
N ASP A 8 2.04 -8.93 -2.83
CA ASP A 8 2.45 -10.16 -3.54
C ASP A 8 2.04 -10.16 -5.03
N ALA A 9 2.29 -11.29 -5.71
CA ALA A 9 1.96 -11.44 -7.12
C ALA A 9 0.44 -11.38 -7.41
N ASP A 10 -0.39 -11.70 -6.42
CA ASP A 10 -1.85 -11.66 -6.52
C ASP A 10 -2.42 -10.27 -6.21
N GLY A 11 -1.58 -9.36 -5.72
CA GLY A 11 -1.97 -8.01 -5.32
C GLY A 11 -2.44 -7.91 -3.87
N THR A 12 -2.24 -8.95 -3.07
CA THR A 12 -2.57 -8.96 -1.65
C THR A 12 -1.64 -8.01 -0.92
N ILE A 13 -2.19 -7.10 -0.12
CA ILE A 13 -1.41 -6.17 0.68
C ILE A 13 -0.81 -6.93 1.86
N LEU A 14 0.53 -6.94 1.94
CA LEU A 14 1.29 -7.56 3.03
C LEU A 14 1.67 -6.55 4.11
N THR A 15 2.04 -5.34 3.70
CA THR A 15 2.42 -4.24 4.59
C THR A 15 1.95 -2.91 4.02
N MET A 16 1.53 -2.00 4.88
CA MET A 16 1.05 -0.68 4.47
C MET A 16 1.34 0.37 5.55
N PHE A 17 1.86 1.52 5.15
CA PHE A 17 2.09 2.65 6.04
C PHE A 17 1.91 3.99 5.31
N ASN A 18 1.62 5.04 6.08
CA ASN A 18 1.53 6.40 5.57
C ASN A 18 2.92 7.07 5.63
N PRO A 19 3.61 7.26 4.48
CA PRO A 19 4.96 7.83 4.47
C PRO A 19 5.00 9.27 4.98
N GLU A 20 3.92 10.04 4.82
CA GLU A 20 3.86 11.42 5.33
C GLU A 20 3.83 11.46 6.86
N LYS A 21 3.17 10.49 7.50
CA LYS A 21 3.18 10.33 8.96
C LYS A 21 4.52 9.85 9.51
N MET A 22 5.34 9.22 8.68
CA MET A 22 6.70 8.78 9.05
C MET A 22 7.75 9.87 8.77
N ARG A 23 7.40 10.92 8.03
CA ARG A 23 8.31 12.01 7.69
C ARG A 23 8.63 12.86 8.92
N GLY A 24 9.91 13.01 9.24
CA GLY A 24 10.38 13.83 10.37
C GLY A 24 10.60 13.05 11.68
N ALA A 25 10.42 11.75 11.66
CA ALA A 25 10.89 10.88 12.72
C ALA A 25 12.27 10.32 12.34
N ASP A 26 13.23 10.40 13.26
CA ASP A 26 14.61 9.91 13.07
C ASP A 26 14.64 8.37 13.13
N PHE A 27 13.99 7.72 12.16
CA PHE A 27 14.11 6.28 11.96
C PHE A 27 14.28 5.96 10.47
N THR A 28 15.24 5.08 10.19
CA THR A 28 15.42 4.48 8.88
C THR A 28 14.74 3.12 8.90
N VAL A 29 13.65 2.96 8.14
CA VAL A 29 13.03 1.65 7.96
C VAL A 29 13.80 0.90 6.87
N HIS A 30 14.59 -0.10 7.28
CA HIS A 30 15.16 -1.07 6.36
C HIS A 30 14.10 -2.11 6.03
N TYR A 31 13.37 -1.87 4.94
CA TYR A 31 12.39 -2.82 4.44
C TYR A 31 13.02 -3.70 3.36
N VAL A 32 13.07 -5.02 3.60
CA VAL A 32 13.60 -6.02 2.66
C VAL A 32 12.41 -6.86 2.18
N PRO A 33 11.94 -6.66 0.93
CA PRO A 33 10.83 -7.44 0.40
C PRO A 33 11.20 -8.92 0.28
N SER A 34 10.25 -9.79 0.55
CA SER A 34 10.38 -11.22 0.30
C SER A 34 10.46 -11.49 -1.22
N LYS A 35 10.96 -12.67 -1.60
CA LYS A 35 11.04 -13.04 -3.02
C LYS A 35 9.66 -13.00 -3.68
N GLY A 36 9.48 -12.11 -4.67
CA GLY A 36 8.22 -11.92 -5.39
C GLY A 36 7.33 -10.80 -4.84
N GLU A 37 7.69 -10.21 -3.70
CA GLU A 37 7.02 -9.05 -3.12
C GLU A 37 7.49 -7.77 -3.81
N LYS A 38 6.55 -6.86 -4.08
CA LYS A 38 6.80 -5.54 -4.63
C LYS A 38 6.42 -4.49 -3.60
N HIS A 39 7.16 -3.38 -3.59
CA HIS A 39 6.88 -2.24 -2.72
C HIS A 39 6.79 -0.96 -3.54
N GLU A 40 5.65 -0.28 -3.46
CA GLU A 40 5.38 0.94 -4.24
C GLU A 40 4.62 1.96 -3.38
N VAL A 41 4.78 3.25 -3.72
CA VAL A 41 3.98 4.31 -3.12
C VAL A 41 2.81 4.61 -4.05
N LEU A 42 1.61 4.24 -3.61
CA LEU A 42 0.39 4.31 -4.40
C LEU A 42 -0.53 5.42 -3.88
N GLU A 43 -1.26 6.05 -4.79
CA GLU A 43 -2.34 6.96 -4.42
C GLU A 43 -3.54 6.16 -3.92
N VAL A 44 -4.12 6.62 -2.80
CA VAL A 44 -5.38 6.10 -2.29
C VAL A 44 -6.51 6.71 -3.11
N PRO A 45 -7.34 5.91 -3.78
CA PRO A 45 -8.47 6.42 -4.54
C PRO A 45 -9.54 6.98 -3.58
N LYS A 46 -10.30 7.99 -4.04
CA LYS A 46 -11.24 8.76 -3.22
C LYS A 46 -12.28 7.92 -2.47
N ASP A 47 -12.70 6.81 -3.06
CA ASP A 47 -13.67 5.89 -2.46
C ASP A 47 -13.10 5.14 -1.26
N LEU A 48 -11.77 4.95 -1.20
CA LEU A 48 -11.04 4.35 -0.08
C LEU A 48 -10.56 5.40 0.94
N GLU A 49 -10.47 6.68 0.60
CA GLU A 49 -10.05 7.73 1.54
C GLU A 49 -11.00 7.88 2.75
N ALA A 50 -12.27 7.50 2.59
CA ALA A 50 -13.25 7.51 3.68
C ALA A 50 -13.09 6.30 4.65
N VAL A 51 -12.31 5.29 4.27
CA VAL A 51 -12.10 4.09 5.09
C VAL A 51 -11.02 4.38 6.13
N PRO A 52 -11.24 4.01 7.41
CA PRO A 52 -10.19 4.09 8.43
C PRO A 52 -8.92 3.35 7.98
N PHE A 53 -7.75 3.97 8.22
CA PHE A 53 -6.46 3.38 7.83
C PHE A 53 -6.27 1.95 8.35
N THR A 54 -6.75 1.67 9.57
CA THR A 54 -6.70 0.35 10.20
C THR A 54 -7.53 -0.71 9.47
N ASP A 55 -8.50 -0.33 8.66
CA ASP A 55 -9.38 -1.24 7.93
C ASP A 55 -9.08 -1.30 6.43
N LEU A 56 -8.23 -0.41 5.91
CA LEU A 56 -7.86 -0.39 4.48
C LEU A 56 -7.30 -1.73 4.00
N HIS A 57 -6.51 -2.44 4.82
CA HIS A 57 -5.95 -3.75 4.45
C HIS A 57 -7.01 -4.84 4.23
N LYS A 58 -8.22 -4.65 4.75
CA LYS A 58 -9.33 -5.61 4.60
C LYS A 58 -10.14 -5.39 3.33
N VAL A 59 -10.10 -4.16 2.81
CA VAL A 59 -11.00 -3.71 1.72
C VAL A 59 -10.25 -3.18 0.51
N ALA A 60 -8.92 -3.18 0.53
CA ALA A 60 -8.07 -2.71 -0.56
C ALA A 60 -7.15 -3.82 -1.03
N ARG A 61 -6.85 -3.82 -2.33
CA ARG A 61 -5.79 -4.62 -2.93
C ARG A 61 -5.01 -3.80 -3.94
N VAL A 62 -3.87 -4.31 -4.37
CA VAL A 62 -3.07 -3.71 -5.45
C VAL A 62 -3.36 -4.40 -6.76
N ASN A 63 -3.78 -3.65 -7.77
CA ASN A 63 -3.89 -4.13 -9.14
C ASN A 63 -2.71 -3.63 -9.97
N ALA A 64 -1.86 -4.56 -10.40
CA ALA A 64 -0.67 -4.28 -11.21
C ALA A 64 -0.77 -4.82 -12.66
N LYS A 65 -1.96 -5.20 -13.13
CA LYS A 65 -2.14 -5.93 -14.41
C LYS A 65 -1.87 -5.08 -15.66
N ASN A 66 -1.97 -3.76 -15.57
CA ASN A 66 -1.87 -2.85 -16.73
C ASN A 66 -0.57 -2.02 -16.75
N GLY A 67 0.52 -2.54 -16.18
CA GLY A 67 1.83 -1.86 -16.16
C GLY A 67 1.95 -0.70 -15.17
N SER A 68 0.86 -0.31 -14.49
CA SER A 68 0.87 0.64 -13.37
C SER A 68 0.14 0.02 -12.19
N ALA A 69 0.82 -0.15 -11.06
CA ALA A 69 0.18 -0.60 -9.83
C ALA A 69 -0.77 0.48 -9.30
N ARG A 70 -1.96 0.09 -8.85
CA ARG A 70 -2.97 0.98 -8.27
C ARG A 70 -3.68 0.29 -7.12
N LEU A 71 -4.02 1.07 -6.08
CA LEU A 71 -4.93 0.61 -5.04
C LEU A 71 -6.36 0.59 -5.58
N GLU A 72 -7.08 -0.50 -5.34
CA GLU A 72 -8.49 -0.62 -5.68
C GLU A 72 -9.26 -1.30 -4.55
N ARG A 73 -10.57 -1.04 -4.48
CA ARG A 73 -11.44 -1.71 -3.51
C ARG A 73 -11.58 -3.20 -3.85
N HIS A 74 -11.41 -4.02 -2.84
CA HIS A 74 -11.60 -5.46 -2.84
C HIS A 74 -12.68 -5.83 -1.83
N HIS A 75 -13.57 -6.75 -2.22
CA HIS A 75 -14.70 -7.22 -1.40
C HIS A 75 -14.40 -8.60 -0.81
#